data_AF-A0A382EX49-F1
#
_entry.id   AF-A0A382EX49-F1
#
_cell.length_a   1.000
_cell.length_b   1.000
_cell.length_c   1.000
_cell.angle_alpha   90.00
_cell.angle_beta   90.00
_cell.angle_gamma   90.00
#
_symmetry.space_group_name_H-M   'P 1'
#
loop_
_entity.id
_entity.type
_entity.pdbx_description
1 polymer ?
#
loop_
_entity_poly.entity_id
_entity_poly.type
_entity_poly.pdbx_seq_one_letter_code
_entity_poly.pdbx_strand_id
1 'polypeptide(L)' 'MHDFCFKRGKLYCENVSVASLAKKHGSPLYIYSHATLT' A
#
# COMPACT_ATOMS: atom_id res chain seq x y z
N MET A 1 5.48 3.25 11.51
CA MET A 1 5.43 1.77 11.40
C MET A 1 4.15 1.41 10.67
N HIS A 2 4.23 1.46 9.34
CA HIS A 2 3.27 1.03 8.32
C HIS A 2 1.77 1.28 8.63
N ASP A 3 1.27 2.43 8.18
CA ASP A 3 -0.16 2.76 8.00
C ASP A 3 -0.83 1.84 6.96
N PHE A 4 -0.85 0.54 7.24
CA PHE A 4 -1.45 -0.45 6.36
C PHE A 4 -2.81 -0.82 6.92
N CYS A 5 -3.85 -0.28 6.31
CA CYS A 5 -5.22 -0.48 6.74
C CYS A 5 -5.94 -1.43 5.79
N PHE A 6 -6.50 -2.50 6.35
CA PHE A 6 -7.47 -3.32 5.63
C PHE A 6 -8.86 -2.68 5.76
N LYS A 7 -9.41 -2.24 4.63
CA LYS A 7 -10.81 -1.77 4.57
C LYS A 7 -11.57 -2.62 3.56
N ARG A 8 -12.59 -3.34 4.05
CA ARG A 8 -13.51 -4.18 3.25
C ARG A 8 -12.76 -5.20 2.37
N GLY A 9 -11.77 -5.88 2.95
CA GLY A 9 -10.96 -6.90 2.26
C GLY A 9 -9.92 -6.35 1.27
N LYS A 10 -9.74 -5.03 1.19
CA LYS A 10 -8.70 -4.40 0.37
C LYS A 10 -7.63 -3.79 1.26
N LEU A 11 -6.37 -4.05 0.91
CA LEU A 11 -5.21 -3.49 1.59
C LEU A 11 -4.92 -2.08 1.06
N TYR A 12 -4.87 -1.12 1.97
CA TYR A 12 -4.48 0.26 1.72
C TYR A 12 -3.20 0.55 2.48
N CYS A 13 -2.29 1.30 1.86
CA CYS A 13 -1.16 1.93 2.49
C CYS A 13 -1.48 3.43 2.56
N GLU A 14 -1.67 3.97 3.76
CA GLU A 14 -2.16 5.32 4.04
C GLU A 14 -3.51 5.58 3.35
N ASN A 15 -3.49 6.30 2.22
CA ASN A 15 -4.67 6.59 1.41
C ASN A 15 -4.62 5.95 0.01
N VAL A 16 -3.66 5.05 -0.23
CA VAL A 16 -3.39 4.43 -1.53
C VAL A 16 -3.70 2.95 -1.49
N SER A 17 -4.58 2.48 -2.39
CA SER A 17 -4.90 1.05 -2.49
C SER A 17 -3.73 0.27 -3.10
N VAL A 18 -3.22 -0.72 -2.37
CA VAL A 18 -2.12 -1.60 -2.82
C VAL A 18 -2.50 -2.37 -4.09
N ALA A 19 -3.77 -2.80 -4.18
CA ALA A 19 -4.27 -3.52 -5.35
C ALA A 19 -4.19 -2.69 -6.65
N SER A 20 -4.45 -1.38 -6.58
CA SER A 20 -4.32 -0.50 -7.76
C SER A 20 -2.85 -0.29 -8.11
N LEU A 21 -1.96 -0.22 -7.12
CA LEU A 21 -0.51 -0.14 -7.35
C LEU A 21 0.01 -1.39 -8.05
N ALA A 22 -0.41 -2.57 -7.57
CA ALA A 22 -0.06 -3.85 -8.18
C ALA A 22 -0.57 -3.97 -9.63
N LYS A 23 -1.79 -3.49 -9.91
CA LYS A 23 -2.30 -3.43 -11.30
C LYS A 23 -1.52 -2.46 -12.18
N LYS A 24 -1.10 -1.32 -11.64
CA LYS A 24 -0.42 -0.27 -12.42
C LYS A 24 1.04 -0.60 -12.71
N HIS A 25 1.74 -1.19 -11.74
CA HIS A 25 3.18 -1.43 -11.84
C HIS A 25 3.55 -2.90 -12.09
N GLY A 26 2.62 -3.84 -11.91
CA GLY A 26 2.90 -5.27 -11.98
C GLY A 26 3.55 -5.82 -10.71
N SER A 27 3.60 -7.15 -10.60
CA SER A 27 4.19 -7.88 -9.47
C SER A 27 5.48 -8.60 -9.90
N PRO A 28 6.48 -8.74 -9.00
CA PRO A 28 6.49 -8.34 -7.59
C PRO A 28 6.83 -6.85 -7.39
N LEU A 29 6.16 -6.21 -6.43
CA LEU A 29 6.40 -4.82 -6.05
C LEU A 29 6.48 -4.73 -4.52
N TYR A 30 7.45 -3.95 -4.01
CA TYR A 30 7.59 -3.64 -2.59
C TYR A 30 7.01 -2.25 -2.29
N ILE A 31 6.15 -2.15 -1.28
CA ILE A 31 5.49 -0.89 -0.89
C ILE A 31 5.95 -0.50 0.50
N TYR A 32 6.50 0.70 0.60
CA TYR A 32 6.92 1.32 1.85
C TYR A 32 6.05 2.56 2.10
N SER A 33 5.56 2.72 3.33
CA SER A 33 4.88 3.96 3.74
C SER A 33 5.93 5.02 4.09
N HIS A 34 5.80 6.21 3.49
CA HIS A 34 6.74 7.31 3.67
C HIS A 34 6.69 7.88 5.09
N ALA A 35 5.56 7.71 5.79
CA ALA A 35 5.40 8.10 7.19
C ALA A 35 6.36 7.41 8.17
N THR A 36 7.11 6.39 7.72
CA THR A 36 8.12 5.70 8.56
C THR A 36 9.53 6.32 8.42
N LEU A 37 9.73 7.26 7.50
CA LEU A 37 11.04 7.90 7.22
C LEU A 37 11.20 9.29 7.84
N THR A 38 10.19 9.82 8.53
CA THR A 38 10.23 11.13 9.23
C THR A 38 10.13 10.90 10.73
#